data_AF-A0A853SZ35-F1
#
_entry.id   AF-A0A853SZ35-F1
#
_cell.length_a   1.000
_cell.length_b   1.000
_cell.length_c   1.000
_cell.angle_alpha   90.00
_cell.angle_beta   90.00
_cell.angle_gamma   90.00
#
_symmetry.space_group_name_H-M   'P 1'
#
loop_
_entity.id
_entity.type
_entity.pdbx_description
1 polymer ?
#
loop_
_entity_poly.entity_id
_entity_poly.type
_entity_poly.pdbx_seq_one_letter_code
_entity_poly.pdbx_strand_id
1 'polypeptide(L)' 'MSTYAVIVRTQTERFEFFEIAASSGDVIDAAIDRYGVCGVTAKLKGAPQC' A
#
# COMPACT_ATOMS: atom_id res chain seq x y z
N MET A 1 9.12 10.57 7.67
CA MET A 1 8.68 9.20 7.34
C MET A 1 7.33 8.97 7.97
N SER A 2 6.41 8.40 7.21
CA SER A 2 5.01 8.20 7.61
C SER A 2 4.63 6.73 7.49
N THR A 3 3.70 6.27 8.32
CA THR A 3 3.13 4.92 8.19
C THR A 3 1.96 4.94 7.22
N TYR A 4 1.99 4.04 6.25
CA TYR A 4 0.94 3.82 5.27
C TYR A 4 0.28 2.47 5.51
N ALA A 5 -1.05 2.43 5.46
CA ALA A 5 -1.82 1.22 5.29
C ALA A 5 -1.85 0.90 3.79
N VAL A 6 -1.20 -0.19 3.41
CA VAL A 6 -1.11 -0.67 2.02
C VAL A 6 -2.07 -1.82 1.85
N ILE A 7 -3.02 -1.65 0.95
CA ILE A 7 -3.97 -2.69 0.55
C ILE A 7 -3.50 -3.19 -0.80
N VAL A 8 -3.08 -4.45 -0.83
CA VAL A 8 -2.68 -5.16 -2.03
C VAL A 8 -3.84 -6.04 -2.50
N ARG A 9 -4.12 -6.00 -3.80
CA ARG A 9 -5.03 -6.92 -4.46
C ARG A 9 -4.27 -7.70 -5.54
N THR A 10 -4.13 -8.99 -5.33
CA THR A 10 -3.65 -9.94 -6.35
C THR A 10 -4.83 -10.46 -7.16
N GLN A 11 -4.60 -11.34 -8.12
CA GLN A 11 -5.67 -11.95 -8.93
C GLN A 11 -6.66 -12.77 -8.09
N THR A 12 -6.18 -13.35 -6.99
CA THR A 12 -6.94 -14.29 -6.17
C THR A 12 -7.33 -13.72 -4.81
N GLU A 13 -6.52 -12.81 -4.26
CA GLU A 13 -6.60 -12.44 -2.85
C GLU A 13 -6.42 -10.94 -2.63
N ARG A 14 -6.94 -10.46 -1.50
CA ARG A 14 -6.74 -9.10 -1.02
C ARG A 14 -6.25 -9.16 0.40
N PHE A 15 -5.16 -8.45 0.68
CA PHE A 15 -4.62 -8.35 2.03
C PHE A 15 -4.13 -6.93 2.30
N GLU A 16 -4.11 -6.55 3.58
CA GLU A 16 -3.56 -5.28 4.03
C GLU A 16 -2.35 -5.49 4.91
N PHE A 17 -1.38 -4.59 4.80
CA PHE A 17 -0.25 -4.49 5.71
C PHE A 17 0.13 -3.04 5.94
N PHE A 18 0.95 -2.79 6.96
CA PHE A 18 1.45 -1.46 7.27
C PHE A 18 2.92 -1.35 6.89
N GLU A 19 3.28 -0.27 6.20
CA GLU A 19 4.66 0.00 5.80
C GLU A 19 5.03 1.45 6.10
N ILE A 20 6.29 1.70 6.44
CA ILE A 20 6.80 3.05 6.73
C ILE A 20 7.63 3.49 5.53
N ALA A 21 7.25 4.62 4.93
CA ALA A 21 7.99 5.18 3.81
C ALA A 21 8.02 6.72 3.84
N ALA A 22 8.80 7.29 2.93
CA ALA A 22 8.84 8.73 2.71
C ALA A 22 7.55 9.21 2.04
N SER A 23 7.10 8.51 0.98
CA SER A 23 5.88 8.81 0.23
C SER A 23 4.97 7.58 0.09
N SER A 24 3.71 7.82 -0.27
CA SER A 24 2.80 6.75 -0.70
C SER A 24 3.27 6.12 -2.01
N GLY A 25 3.99 6.85 -2.86
CA GLY A 25 4.55 6.31 -4.11
C GLY A 25 5.56 5.18 -3.85
N ASP A 26 6.44 5.35 -2.85
CA ASP A 26 7.45 4.35 -2.50
C ASP A 26 6.81 3.01 -2.07
N VAL A 27 5.78 3.06 -1.21
CA VAL A 27 5.09 1.83 -0.77
C VAL A 27 4.28 1.18 -1.89
N ILE A 28 3.79 1.96 -2.85
CA ILE A 28 3.05 1.44 -4.01
C ILE A 28 4.02 0.69 -4.94
N ASP A 29 5.15 1.30 -5.26
CA ASP A 29 6.17 0.71 -6.12
C ASP A 29 6.75 -0.56 -5.50
N ALA A 30 7.11 -0.51 -4.21
CA ALA A 30 7.59 -1.67 -3.46
C ALA A 30 6.56 -2.81 -3.41
N ALA A 31 5.27 -2.49 -3.26
CA ALA A 31 4.21 -3.50 -3.26
C ALA A 31 3.97 -4.11 -4.66
N ILE A 32 4.11 -3.33 -5.73
CA ILE A 32 3.99 -3.83 -7.11
C ILE A 32 5.16 -4.78 -7.41
N ASP A 33 6.39 -4.38 -7.11
CA ASP A 33 7.59 -5.19 -7.32
C ASP A 33 7.55 -6.51 -6.53
N ARG A 34 7.15 -6.43 -5.25
CA ARG A 34 7.18 -7.58 -4.34
C ARG A 34 6.06 -8.60 -4.58
N TYR A 35 4.88 -8.16 -5.01
CA TYR A 35 3.68 -9.00 -5.05
C TYR A 35 3.06 -9.20 -6.44
N GLY A 36 3.51 -8.48 -7.48
CA GLY A 36 2.95 -8.63 -8.83
C GLY A 36 1.43 -8.36 -8.86
N VAL A 37 1.02 -7.22 -8.30
CA VAL A 37 -0.37 -6.92 -7.93
C VAL A 37 -1.24 -6.52 -9.12
N CYS A 38 -2.54 -6.79 -9.04
CA CYS A 38 -3.54 -6.24 -9.97
C CYS A 38 -4.06 -4.87 -9.55
N GLY A 39 -3.89 -4.50 -8.28
CA GLY A 39 -4.24 -3.18 -7.77
C GLY A 39 -3.64 -2.95 -6.39
N VAL A 40 -3.22 -1.72 -6.15
CA VAL A 40 -2.62 -1.31 -4.88
C VAL A 40 -3.22 0.00 -4.44
N THR A 41 -3.48 0.13 -3.13
CA THR A 41 -3.94 1.37 -2.52
C THR A 41 -3.14 1.63 -1.27
N ALA A 42 -2.44 2.76 -1.22
CA ALA A 42 -1.76 3.22 -0.03
C ALA A 42 -2.53 4.37 0.62
N LYS A 43 -2.79 4.27 1.92
CA LYS A 43 -3.46 5.33 2.71
C LYS A 43 -2.55 5.72 3.87
N LEU A 44 -2.41 7.02 4.12
CA LEU A 44 -1.67 7.48 5.30
C LEU A 44 -2.43 7.04 6.56
N LYS A 45 -1.74 6.36 7.48
CA LYS A 45 -2.35 5.91 8.74
C LYS A 45 -2.75 7.15 9.56
N GLY A 46 -4.05 7.36 9.70
CA GLY A 46 -4.63 8.50 10.43
C GLY A 46 -5.11 9.66 9.56
N ALA A 47 -4.98 9.61 8.23
CA ALA A 47 -5.63 10.59 7.36
C ALA A 47 -7.14 10.28 7.25
N PRO A 48 -8.03 11.27 7.40
CA PRO A 48 -9.46 11.09 7.16
C PRO A 48 -9.69 10.67 5.71
N GLN A 49 -10.62 9.73 5.49
CA GLN A 49 -11.10 9.42 4.16
C GLN A 49 -11.99 10.59 3.71
N CYS A 50 -11.49 11.41 2.80
CA CYS A 50 -12.29 12.36 2.03
C CYS A 50 -12.33 11.92 0.58
#